data_AF-A0A9E2V5Q3-F1
#
_entry.id   AF-A0A9E2V5Q3-F1
#
_cell.length_a   1.000
_cell.length_b   1.000
_cell.length_c   1.000
_cell.angle_alpha   90.00
_cell.angle_beta   90.00
_cell.angle_gamma   90.00
#
_symmetry.space_group_name_H-M   'P 1'
#
loop_
_entity.id
_entity.type
_entity.pdbx_description
1 polymer ?
#
loop_
_entity_poly.entity_id
_entity_poly.type
_entity_poly.pdbx_seq_one_letter_code
_entity_poly.pdbx_strand_id
1 'polypeptide(L)'
;MIPDGWFEHRRPGDREVLGYLRAEGDGFVAVDRLGRAVTGVVDWVEAEEALEARGLGWLADLWQLTDADGAVIRVRLVEVGPDRVVVTSDDFGAVDVPVRRYELPFPAPATLQPFMGDRGLIGGLGP
;
A
#
# COMPACT_ATOMS: atom_id res chain seq x y z
N MET A 1 11.25 -2.40 10.15
CA MET A 1 12.51 -1.85 9.64
C MET A 1 12.57 -2.28 8.20
N ILE A 2 13.03 -1.43 7.29
CA ILE A 2 13.12 -1.85 5.89
C ILE A 2 14.15 -2.98 5.73
N PRO A 3 13.94 -3.92 4.79
CA PRO A 3 14.92 -4.97 4.55
C PRO A 3 16.30 -4.41 4.14
N ASP A 4 17.35 -5.17 4.43
CA ASP A 4 18.71 -4.81 4.02
C ASP A 4 18.82 -4.70 2.49
N GLY A 5 19.63 -3.75 2.02
CA GLY A 5 19.82 -3.49 0.59
C GLY A 5 18.67 -2.70 -0.07
N TRP A 6 17.74 -2.15 0.73
CA TRP A 6 16.71 -1.23 0.27
C TRP A 6 17.10 0.21 0.59
N PHE A 7 17.08 1.06 -0.44
CA PHE A 7 17.43 2.47 -0.33
C PHE A 7 16.16 3.31 -0.43
N GLU A 8 15.94 4.19 0.54
CA GLU A 8 14.75 5.03 0.55
C GLU A 8 14.85 6.14 -0.51
N HIS A 9 13.85 6.22 -1.39
CA HIS A 9 13.74 7.34 -2.33
C HIS A 9 12.73 8.37 -1.80
N ARG A 10 13.17 9.63 -1.79
CA ARG A 10 12.41 10.77 -1.29
C ARG A 10 12.24 11.79 -2.40
N ARG A 11 11.00 12.24 -2.61
CA ARG A 11 10.70 13.31 -3.56
C ARG A 11 11.55 14.54 -3.24
N PRO A 12 12.29 15.11 -4.21
CA PRO A 12 13.20 16.23 -3.96
C PRO A 12 12.53 17.49 -3.36
N GLY A 13 11.25 17.73 -3.64
CA GLY A 13 10.54 18.95 -3.25
C GLY A 13 10.06 19.00 -1.78
N ASP A 14 9.51 17.92 -1.26
CA ASP A 14 8.88 17.86 0.07
C ASP A 14 9.49 16.77 0.98
N ARG A 15 10.47 16.02 0.47
CA ARG A 15 11.13 14.90 1.16
C ARG A 15 10.18 13.76 1.53
N GLU A 16 8.99 13.72 0.93
CA GLU A 16 8.03 12.63 1.05
C GLU A 16 8.68 11.34 0.53
N VAL A 17 8.61 10.28 1.33
CA VAL A 17 9.12 8.97 0.93
C VAL A 17 8.15 8.36 -0.06
N LEU A 18 8.57 8.16 -1.31
CA LEU A 18 7.71 7.59 -2.36
C LEU A 18 7.81 6.07 -2.44
N GLY A 19 8.91 5.51 -1.95
CA GLY A 19 9.20 4.08 -2.02
C GLY A 19 10.66 3.79 -1.74
N TYR A 20 11.12 2.68 -2.28
CA TYR A 20 12.44 2.13 -2.05
C TYR A 20 13.06 1.60 -3.34
N LEU A 21 14.37 1.67 -3.47
CA LEU A 21 15.13 0.98 -4.50
C LEU A 21 15.75 -0.26 -3.86
N ARG A 22 15.40 -1.44 -4.36
CA ARG A 22 15.99 -2.71 -3.94
C ARG A 22 17.08 -3.11 -4.91
N ALA A 23 18.31 -3.27 -4.44
CA ALA A 23 19.40 -3.79 -5.28
C ALA A 23 19.10 -5.22 -5.75
N GLU A 24 19.24 -5.48 -7.04
CA GLU A 24 19.00 -6.79 -7.64
C GLU A 24 19.89 -6.99 -8.88
N GLY A 25 20.82 -7.95 -8.80
CA GLY A 25 21.85 -8.12 -9.82
C GLY A 25 22.72 -6.86 -9.96
N ASP A 26 22.86 -6.39 -11.20
CA ASP A 26 23.63 -5.17 -11.54
C ASP A 26 22.76 -3.90 -11.57
N GLY A 27 21.50 -3.98 -11.11
CA GLY A 27 20.55 -2.87 -11.14
C GLY A 27 19.67 -2.79 -9.90
N PHE A 28 18.52 -2.15 -10.05
CA PHE A 28 17.57 -1.86 -8.98
C PHE A 28 16.15 -2.16 -9.41
N VAL A 29 15.34 -2.61 -8.46
CA VAL A 29 13.89 -2.68 -8.59
C VAL A 29 13.28 -1.55 -7.78
N ALA A 30 12.45 -0.73 -8.42
CA ALA A 30 11.61 0.23 -7.72
C ALA A 30 10.53 -0.53 -6.93
N VAL A 31 10.41 -0.23 -5.65
CA VAL A 31 9.50 -0.87 -4.72
C VAL A 31 8.63 0.19 -4.06
N ASP A 32 7.31 0.01 -4.10
CA ASP A 32 6.36 0.98 -3.55
C ASP A 32 6.32 0.97 -2.01
N ARG A 33 5.55 1.90 -1.43
CA ARG A 33 5.38 2.04 0.02
C ARG A 33 4.79 0.82 0.73
N LEU A 34 4.19 -0.12 0.01
CA LEU A 34 3.70 -1.39 0.56
C LEU A 34 4.71 -2.53 0.36
N GLY A 35 5.87 -2.27 -0.23
CA GLY A 35 6.91 -3.27 -0.47
C GLY A 35 6.70 -4.08 -1.76
N ARG A 36 5.95 -3.55 -2.73
CA ARG A 36 5.65 -4.24 -4.00
C ARG A 36 6.50 -3.70 -5.14
N ALA A 37 6.97 -4.58 -6.01
CA ALA A 37 7.72 -4.19 -7.20
C ALA A 37 6.84 -3.33 -8.14
N VAL A 38 7.38 -2.17 -8.53
CA VAL A 38 6.80 -1.24 -9.51
C VAL A 38 7.42 -1.47 -10.88
N THR A 39 8.71 -1.85 -10.91
CA THR A 39 9.48 -2.11 -12.13
C THR A 39 10.03 -3.54 -12.13
N GLY A 40 10.64 -3.93 -13.27
CA GLY A 40 11.68 -4.97 -13.27
C GLY A 40 13.03 -4.42 -12.78
N VAL A 41 14.12 -5.14 -13.07
CA VAL A 41 15.48 -4.66 -12.83
C VAL A 41 15.82 -3.59 -13.86
N VAL A 42 16.05 -2.37 -13.40
CA VAL A 42 16.37 -1.18 -14.18
C VAL A 42 17.56 -0.45 -13.56
N ASP A 43 18.04 0.62 -14.18
CA ASP A 43 19.06 1.46 -13.54
C ASP A 43 18.48 2.32 -12.41
N TRP A 44 19.36 2.99 -11.67
CA TRP A 44 18.97 3.82 -10.53
C TRP A 44 18.00 4.94 -10.93
N VAL A 45 18.28 5.66 -12.02
CA VAL A 45 17.51 6.84 -12.43
C VAL A 45 16.12 6.43 -12.88
N GLU A 46 16.02 5.36 -13.68
CA GLU A 46 14.73 4.83 -14.13
C GLU A 46 13.88 4.33 -12.95
N ALA A 47 14.50 3.72 -11.93
CA ALA A 47 13.80 3.32 -10.71
C ALA A 47 13.25 4.52 -9.92
N GLU A 48 14.01 5.61 -9.80
CA GLU A 48 13.56 6.85 -9.15
C GLU A 48 12.40 7.49 -9.93
N GLU A 49 12.55 7.65 -11.25
CA GLU A 49 11.51 8.21 -12.12
C GLU A 49 10.21 7.40 -12.05
N ALA A 50 10.29 6.06 -11.96
CA ALA A 50 9.12 5.20 -11.79
C ALA A 50 8.38 5.46 -10.46
N LEU A 51 9.11 5.70 -9.36
CA LEU A 51 8.51 6.05 -8.07
C LEU A 51 7.91 7.46 -8.10
N GLU A 52 8.58 8.42 -8.72
CA GLU A 52 8.08 9.79 -8.89
C GLU A 52 6.79 9.84 -9.71
N ALA A 53 6.76 9.13 -10.84
CA ALA A 53 5.60 9.04 -11.72
C ALA A 53 4.41 8.34 -11.04
N ARG A 54 4.67 7.32 -10.22
CA ARG A 54 3.63 6.61 -9.45
C ARG A 54 3.04 7.48 -8.34
N GLY A 55 3.89 8.22 -7.62
CA GLY A 55 3.51 9.00 -6.44
C GLY A 55 2.83 8.16 -5.35
N LEU A 56 2.09 8.81 -4.45
CA LEU A 56 1.38 8.18 -3.32
C LEU A 56 -0.15 8.26 -3.38
N GLY A 57 -0.72 8.92 -4.40
CA GLY A 57 -2.17 9.17 -4.47
C GLY A 57 -3.02 7.88 -4.39
N TRP A 58 -2.50 6.77 -4.92
CA TRP A 58 -3.14 5.45 -4.89
C TRP A 58 -3.29 4.86 -3.48
N LEU A 59 -2.53 5.34 -2.47
CA LEU A 59 -2.71 4.90 -1.08
C LEU A 59 -4.07 5.35 -0.51
N ALA A 60 -4.64 6.43 -1.03
CA ALA A 60 -5.93 6.97 -0.60
C ALA A 60 -7.14 6.24 -1.21
N ASP A 61 -6.92 5.31 -2.14
CA ASP A 61 -7.98 4.50 -2.73
C ASP A 61 -8.57 3.49 -1.75
N LEU A 62 -9.62 2.79 -2.18
CA LEU A 62 -10.22 1.72 -1.41
C LEU A 62 -9.39 0.44 -1.50
N TRP A 63 -9.32 -0.26 -0.38
CA TRP A 63 -8.59 -1.51 -0.24
C TRP A 63 -9.51 -2.62 0.27
N GLN A 64 -9.07 -3.85 0.07
CA GLN A 64 -9.63 -5.03 0.69
C GLN A 64 -8.55 -5.78 1.46
N LEU A 65 -8.90 -6.27 2.65
CA LEU A 65 -8.08 -7.16 3.46
C LEU A 65 -8.80 -8.50 3.56
N THR A 66 -8.12 -9.58 3.20
CA THR A 66 -8.58 -10.95 3.48
C THR A 66 -8.08 -11.35 4.86
N ASP A 67 -8.98 -11.68 5.78
CA ASP A 67 -8.60 -12.16 7.11
C ASP A 67 -8.20 -13.64 7.10
N ALA A 68 -7.85 -14.17 8.28
CA ALA A 68 -7.42 -15.56 8.44
C ALA A 68 -8.53 -16.58 8.14
N ASP A 69 -9.79 -16.18 8.26
CA ASP A 69 -10.97 -17.02 7.99
C ASP A 69 -11.41 -16.91 6.51
N GLY A 70 -10.72 -16.10 5.71
CA GLY A 70 -11.00 -15.86 4.29
C GLY A 70 -12.08 -14.80 4.04
N ALA A 71 -12.54 -14.09 5.08
CA ALA A 71 -13.49 -13.01 4.92
C ALA A 71 -12.80 -11.77 4.32
N VAL A 72 -13.47 -11.15 3.35
CA VAL A 72 -12.98 -9.95 2.67
C VAL A 72 -13.59 -8.72 3.32
N ILE A 73 -12.73 -7.87 3.86
CA ILE A 73 -13.11 -6.66 4.59
C ILE A 73 -12.66 -5.46 3.77
N ARG A 74 -13.57 -4.52 3.52
CA ARG A 74 -13.20 -3.24 2.90
C ARG A 74 -12.49 -2.37 3.93
N VAL A 75 -11.33 -1.83 3.55
CA VAL A 75 -10.46 -1.07 4.45
C VAL A 75 -9.88 0.17 3.77
N ARG A 76 -9.33 1.08 4.58
CA ARG A 76 -8.51 2.22 4.14
C ARG A 76 -7.15 2.19 4.81
N LEU A 77 -6.13 2.61 4.09
CA LEU A 77 -4.79 2.81 4.64
C LEU A 77 -4.77 4.08 5.48
N VAL A 78 -4.31 3.98 6.73
CA VAL A 78 -4.18 5.12 7.65
C VAL A 78 -2.74 5.39 8.05
N GLU A 79 -1.89 4.37 8.02
CA GLU A 79 -0.45 4.49 8.25
C GLU A 79 0.28 3.54 7.32
N VAL A 80 1.30 4.04 6.61
CA VAL A 80 2.18 3.21 5.80
C VAL A 80 3.61 3.57 6.16
N GLY A 81 4.24 2.71 6.94
CA GLY A 81 5.58 2.92 7.48
C GLY A 81 6.55 1.79 7.12
N PRO A 82 7.86 2.00 7.37
CA PRO A 82 8.91 1.00 7.15
C PRO A 82 8.86 -0.18 8.13
N ASP A 83 8.04 -0.10 9.18
CA ASP A 83 7.90 -1.13 10.22
C ASP A 83 6.57 -1.89 10.14
N ARG A 84 5.52 -1.22 9.67
CA ARG A 84 4.14 -1.74 9.67
C ARG A 84 3.28 -0.96 8.68
N VAL A 85 2.18 -1.60 8.29
CA VAL A 85 1.08 -0.98 7.56
C VAL A 85 -0.17 -1.08 8.42
N VAL A 86 -0.86 0.03 8.61
CA VAL A 86 -2.09 0.07 9.40
C VAL A 86 -3.26 0.39 8.49
N VAL A 87 -4.30 -0.42 8.59
CA VAL A 87 -5.57 -0.22 7.89
C VAL A 87 -6.73 -0.18 8.88
N THR A 88 -7.80 0.49 8.49
CA THR A 88 -9.06 0.53 9.26
C THR A 88 -10.22 0.05 8.40
N SER A 89 -11.20 -0.63 9.01
CA SER A 89 -12.46 -0.95 8.31
C SER A 89 -13.10 0.32 7.74
N ASP A 90 -13.62 0.22 6.52
CA ASP A 90 -14.45 1.27 5.92
C ASP A 90 -15.92 0.89 6.03
N ASP A 91 -16.52 1.27 7.15
CA ASP A 91 -17.92 0.99 7.51
C ASP A 91 -18.92 2.01 6.90
N PHE A 92 -18.57 2.65 5.77
CA PHE A 92 -19.45 3.57 5.03
C PHE A 92 -19.97 4.78 5.85
N GLY A 93 -19.26 5.20 6.90
CA GLY A 93 -19.68 6.31 7.75
C GLY A 93 -20.77 5.96 8.75
N ALA A 94 -21.04 4.67 9.00
CA ALA A 94 -21.86 4.25 10.12
C ALA A 94 -21.20 4.68 11.44
N VAL A 95 -21.82 5.62 12.15
CA VAL A 95 -21.29 6.17 13.41
C VAL A 95 -21.35 5.14 14.55
N ASP A 96 -22.22 4.14 14.42
CA ASP A 96 -22.50 3.16 15.47
C ASP A 96 -21.69 1.86 15.36
N VAL A 97 -20.83 1.72 14.33
CA VAL A 97 -19.99 0.53 14.14
C VAL A 97 -18.57 0.82 14.65
N PRO A 98 -18.01 0.01 15.57
CA PRO A 98 -16.64 0.18 16.00
C PRO A 98 -15.68 -0.02 14.82
N VAL A 99 -14.95 1.04 14.45
CA VAL A 99 -13.88 0.97 13.45
C VAL A 99 -12.83 -0.02 13.93
N ARG A 100 -12.63 -1.10 13.17
CA ARG A 100 -11.59 -2.09 13.46
C ARG A 100 -10.28 -1.64 12.82
N ARG A 101 -9.23 -1.55 13.64
CA ARG A 101 -7.85 -1.29 13.20
C ARG A 101 -7.12 -2.62 13.05
N TYR A 102 -6.44 -2.79 11.93
CA TYR A 102 -5.60 -3.95 11.65
C TYR A 102 -4.17 -3.47 11.42
N GLU A 103 -3.23 -4.07 12.16
CA GLU A 103 -1.80 -3.83 11.98
C GLU A 103 -1.20 -4.99 11.20
N LEU A 104 -0.61 -4.67 10.06
CA LEU A 104 -0.01 -5.60 9.11
C LEU A 104 1.51 -5.41 9.11
N PRO A 105 2.28 -6.48 8.83
CA PRO A 105 3.72 -6.35 8.69
C PRO A 105 4.09 -5.48 7.48
N PHE A 106 5.33 -5.00 7.47
CA PHE A 106 6.00 -4.49 6.28
C PHE A 106 7.09 -5.49 5.83
N PRO A 107 7.19 -5.86 4.54
CA PRO A 107 6.28 -5.57 3.43
C PRO A 107 4.83 -6.00 3.67
N ALA A 108 3.88 -5.30 3.04
CA ALA A 108 2.46 -5.59 3.23
C ALA A 108 2.11 -6.99 2.70
N PRO A 109 1.28 -7.76 3.42
CA PRO A 109 0.93 -9.11 3.01
C PRO A 109 0.08 -9.09 1.72
N ALA A 110 0.13 -10.20 0.98
CA ALA A 110 -0.68 -10.38 -0.22
C ALA A 110 -2.20 -10.40 0.05
N THR A 111 -2.61 -10.54 1.32
CA THR A 111 -4.02 -10.45 1.72
C THR A 111 -4.58 -9.03 1.65
N LEU A 112 -3.72 -8.00 1.64
CA LEU A 112 -4.10 -6.62 1.40
C LEU A 112 -4.04 -6.34 -0.10
N GLN A 113 -5.15 -6.01 -0.75
CA GLN A 113 -5.23 -5.77 -2.19
C GLN A 113 -6.04 -4.51 -2.51
N PRO A 114 -5.82 -3.87 -3.67
CA PRO A 114 -6.75 -2.84 -4.15
C PRO A 114 -8.17 -3.40 -4.17
N PHE A 115 -9.15 -2.58 -3.77
CA PHE A 115 -10.55 -2.99 -3.81
C PHE A 115 -11.00 -3.13 -5.26
N MET A 116 -11.40 -4.33 -5.67
CA MET A 116 -11.83 -4.63 -7.04
C MET A 116 -13.34 -4.46 -7.25
N GLY A 117 -14.09 -4.07 -6.22
CA GLY A 117 -15.53 -3.83 -6.29
C GLY A 117 -15.87 -2.40 -6.73
N ASP A 118 -17.15 -2.17 -7.01
CA ASP A 118 -17.64 -0.87 -7.45
C ASP A 118 -17.57 0.14 -6.29
N ARG A 119 -16.83 1.26 -6.44
CA ARG A 119 -16.66 2.29 -5.39
C ARG A 119 -18.03 2.90 -4.97
N GLY A 120 -19.02 2.81 -5.85
CA GLY A 120 -20.38 3.36 -5.68
C GLY A 120 -21.43 2.37 -5.16
N LEU A 121 -21.10 1.09 -4.94
CA LEU A 121 -22.02 0.16 -4.28
C LEU A 121 -22.02 0.43 -2.78
N ILE A 122 -22.75 1.48 -2.40
CA ILE A 122 -23.41 1.56 -1.09
C ILE A 122 -24.13 0.22 -0.89
N GLY A 123 -23.73 -0.53 0.12
CA GLY A 123 -24.41 -1.76 0.52
C GLY A 123 -25.90 -1.48 0.65
N GLY A 124 -26.67 -1.95 -0.32
CA GLY A 124 -28.07 -1.59 -0.47
C GLY A 124 -28.73 -2.41 -1.56
N LEU A 125 -29.04 -3.67 -1.24
CA LEU A 125 -30.41 -4.21 -1.22
C LEU A 125 -30.39 -5.71 -0.91
N GLY A 126 -31.37 -6.13 -0.12
CA GLY A 126 -31.56 -7.46 0.48
C GLY A 126 -31.81 -8.61 -0.52
N PRO A 127 -32.34 -9.73 -0.02
CA PRO A 127 -33.72 -9.77 0.48
C PRO A 127 -33.88 -9.67 2.00
#